data_AF-A0A7W1Q415-F1
#
_entry.id   AF-A0A7W1Q415-F1
#
_cell.length_a   1.000
_cell.length_b   1.000
_cell.length_c   1.000
_cell.angle_alpha   90.00
_cell.angle_beta   90.00
_cell.angle_gamma   90.00
#
_symmetry.space_group_name_H-M   'P 1'
#
loop_
_entity.id
_entity.type
_entity.pdbx_description
1 polymer ?
#
loop_
_entity_poly.entity_id
_entity_poly.type
_entity_poly.pdbx_seq_one_letter_code
_entity_poly.pdbx_strand_id
1 'polypeptide(L)'
;MIPLQRLRDDPESIREGARLKGEHAPVDEILEFDSRARRLRNEVETSRAEQRRMSSGFRGAPADDQRRVLAELKQGIQGGEAELSVLEAQIDDLLLYVPNPPHESVPQGSGEADNV
;
A
#
# COMPACT_ATOMS: atom_id res chain seq x y z
N MET A 1 6.89 -11.54 9.54
CA MET A 1 6.31 -10.78 8.43
C MET A 1 7.44 -10.07 7.72
N ILE A 2 7.54 -10.21 6.41
CA ILE A 2 8.54 -9.51 5.61
C ILE A 2 8.13 -8.03 5.51
N PRO A 3 9.05 -7.06 5.64
CA PRO A 3 8.72 -5.66 5.41
C PRO A 3 8.23 -5.45 3.97
N LEU A 4 7.15 -4.69 3.77
CA LEU A 4 6.65 -4.31 2.44
C LEU A 4 7.75 -3.70 1.54
N GLN A 5 8.70 -3.00 2.15
CA GLN A 5 9.85 -2.44 1.44
C GLN A 5 10.67 -3.51 0.70
N ARG A 6 10.84 -4.70 1.28
CA ARG A 6 11.54 -5.81 0.61
C ARG A 6 10.79 -6.33 -0.61
N LEU A 7 9.46 -6.37 -0.56
CA LEU A 7 8.66 -6.74 -1.74
C LEU A 7 8.81 -5.71 -2.87
N ARG A 8 9.01 -4.43 -2.54
CA ARG A 8 9.24 -3.38 -3.53
C ARG A 8 10.64 -3.44 -4.14
N ASP A 9 11.64 -3.70 -3.31
CA ASP A 9 13.05 -3.66 -3.72
C ASP A 9 13.46 -4.94 -4.46
N ASP A 10 12.94 -6.10 -4.04
CA ASP A 10 13.29 -7.40 -4.61
C ASP A 10 12.10 -8.40 -4.56
N PRO A 11 11.08 -8.19 -5.41
CA PRO A 11 9.93 -9.09 -5.47
C PRO A 11 10.28 -10.47 -6.01
N GLU A 12 11.26 -10.59 -6.91
CA GLU A 12 11.64 -11.85 -7.53
C GLU A 12 12.22 -12.83 -6.51
N SER A 13 13.09 -12.37 -5.61
CA SER A 13 13.64 -13.20 -4.54
C SER A 13 12.56 -13.78 -3.64
N ILE A 14 11.48 -13.03 -3.38
CA ILE A 14 10.35 -13.50 -2.58
C ILE A 14 9.50 -14.51 -3.35
N ARG A 15 9.25 -14.27 -4.65
CA ARG A 15 8.56 -15.27 -5.50
C ARG A 15 9.33 -16.58 -5.56
N GLU A 16 10.65 -16.52 -5.74
CA GLU A 16 11.49 -17.71 -5.80
C GLU A 16 11.55 -18.41 -4.44
N GLY A 17 11.67 -17.66 -3.33
CA GLY A 17 11.63 -18.21 -1.99
C GLY A 17 10.32 -18.96 -1.68
N ALA A 18 9.18 -18.41 -2.11
CA ALA A 18 7.88 -19.07 -2.00
C ALA A 18 7.80 -20.34 -2.87
N ARG A 19 8.28 -20.26 -4.12
CA ARG A 19 8.33 -21.40 -5.04
C ARG A 19 9.18 -22.55 -4.50
N LEU A 20 10.35 -22.26 -3.94
CA LEU A 20 11.25 -23.26 -3.35
C LEU A 20 10.62 -23.96 -2.13
N LYS A 21 9.74 -23.27 -1.40
CA LYS A 21 8.98 -23.83 -0.27
C LYS A 21 7.70 -24.56 -0.68
N GLY A 22 7.32 -24.48 -1.96
CA GLY A 22 6.02 -24.98 -2.42
C GLY A 22 4.84 -24.17 -1.87
N GLU A 23 5.08 -22.93 -1.44
CA GLU A 23 4.08 -22.03 -0.89
C GLU A 23 3.67 -20.98 -1.92
N HIS A 24 2.43 -20.49 -1.83
CA HIS A 24 1.95 -19.40 -2.68
C HIS A 24 2.18 -18.06 -1.98
N ALA A 25 2.78 -17.08 -2.68
CA ALA A 25 2.95 -15.72 -2.19
C ALA A 25 2.22 -14.74 -3.12
N PRO A 26 1.26 -13.94 -2.62
CA PRO A 26 0.49 -12.98 -3.42
C PRO A 26 1.29 -11.69 -3.70
N VAL A 27 2.52 -11.83 -4.23
CA VAL A 27 3.45 -10.71 -4.43
C VAL A 27 2.88 -9.67 -5.39
N ASP A 28 2.28 -10.10 -6.50
CA ASP A 28 1.74 -9.19 -7.52
C ASP A 28 0.55 -8.39 -7.01
N GLU A 29 -0.34 -9.04 -6.25
CA GLU A 29 -1.52 -8.40 -5.65
C GLU A 29 -1.10 -7.35 -4.60
N ILE A 30 -0.11 -7.68 -3.77
CA ILE A 30 0.46 -6.73 -2.79
C ILE A 30 1.03 -5.50 -3.50
N LEU A 31 1.80 -5.70 -4.58
CA LEU A 31 2.41 -4.60 -5.33
C LEU A 31 1.37 -3.74 -6.06
N GLU A 32 0.29 -4.34 -6.56
CA GLU A 32 -0.83 -3.63 -7.16
C GLU A 32 -1.53 -2.73 -6.14
N PHE A 33 -1.90 -3.29 -4.99
CA PHE A 33 -2.57 -2.54 -3.93
C PHE A 33 -1.67 -1.45 -3.37
N ASP A 34 -0.38 -1.73 -3.19
CA ASP A 34 0.60 -0.73 -2.77
C ASP A 34 0.76 0.41 -3.78
N SER A 35 0.74 0.11 -5.09
CA SER A 35 0.75 1.12 -6.14
C SER A 35 -0.52 1.99 -6.11
N ARG A 36 -1.69 1.38 -5.93
CA ARG A 36 -2.96 2.11 -5.76
C ARG A 36 -2.95 2.98 -4.51
N ALA A 37 -2.50 2.45 -3.37
CA ALA A 37 -2.40 3.19 -2.11
C ALA A 37 -1.47 4.39 -2.24
N ARG A 38 -0.32 4.25 -2.92
CA ARG A 38 0.61 5.37 -3.17
C ARG A 38 0.00 6.45 -4.06
N ARG A 39 -0.70 6.08 -5.13
CA ARG A 39 -1.41 7.03 -6.00
C ARG A 39 -2.49 7.79 -5.23
N LEU A 40 -3.35 7.06 -4.54
CA LEU A 40 -4.45 7.64 -3.75
C LEU A 40 -3.94 8.56 -2.65
N ARG A 41 -2.85 8.19 -1.95
CA ARG A 41 -2.23 9.05 -0.94
C ARG A 41 -1.76 10.38 -1.54
N ASN A 42 -1.16 10.36 -2.73
CA ASN A 42 -0.74 11.58 -3.43
C ASN A 42 -1.94 12.45 -3.85
N GLU A 43 -3.03 11.83 -4.29
CA GLU A 43 -4.28 12.52 -4.65
C GLU A 43 -4.89 13.21 -3.42
N VAL A 44 -5.01 12.49 -2.30
CA VAL A 44 -5.50 13.04 -1.02
C VAL A 44 -4.63 14.21 -0.56
N GLU A 45 -3.31 14.09 -0.60
CA GLU A 45 -2.41 15.20 -0.24
C GLU A 45 -2.53 16.40 -1.17
N THR A 46 -2.75 16.15 -2.46
CA THR A 46 -3.00 17.22 -3.45
C THR A 46 -4.31 17.95 -3.14
N SER A 47 -5.40 17.22 -2.89
CA SER A 47 -6.69 17.81 -2.51
C SER A 47 -6.61 18.56 -1.18
N ARG A 48 -5.86 18.05 -0.19
CA ARG A 48 -5.58 18.77 1.08
C ARG A 48 -4.82 20.07 0.82
N ALA A 49 -3.82 20.05 -0.06
CA ALA A 49 -3.08 21.25 -0.43
C ALA A 49 -3.97 22.28 -1.15
N GLU A 50 -4.85 21.84 -2.04
CA GLU A 50 -5.82 22.68 -2.72
C GLU A 50 -6.83 23.31 -1.74
N GLN A 51 -7.41 22.50 -0.86
CA GLN A 51 -8.33 22.98 0.19
C GLN A 51 -7.68 24.05 1.06
N ARG A 52 -6.42 23.85 1.48
CA ARG A 52 -5.65 24.86 2.25
C ARG A 52 -5.42 26.14 1.47
N ARG A 53 -5.01 26.05 0.19
CA ARG A 53 -4.78 27.21 -0.68
C ARG A 53 -6.06 28.03 -0.84
N MET A 54 -7.19 27.37 -1.15
CA MET A 54 -8.48 28.03 -1.26
C MET A 54 -8.88 28.71 0.05
N SER A 55 -8.75 28.00 1.17
CA SER A 55 -9.08 28.53 2.50
C SER A 55 -8.24 29.75 2.88
N SER A 56 -6.95 29.77 2.55
CA SER A 56 -6.06 30.92 2.81
C SER A 56 -6.33 32.14 1.93
N GLY A 57 -7.01 31.95 0.79
CA GLY A 57 -7.30 33.02 -0.16
C GLY A 57 -8.54 33.85 0.20
N PHE A 58 -9.32 33.42 1.18
CA PHE A 58 -10.57 34.11 1.54
C PHE A 58 -10.29 35.39 2.34
N ARG A 59 -10.80 36.52 1.84
CA ARG A 59 -10.89 37.77 2.62
C ARG A 59 -12.30 37.89 3.20
N GLY A 60 -12.50 37.29 4.38
CA GLY A 60 -13.80 37.25 5.06
C GLY A 60 -14.53 35.91 4.92
N ALA A 61 -15.84 35.91 5.16
CA ALA A 61 -16.65 34.70 5.09
C ALA A 61 -16.71 34.18 3.64
N PRO A 62 -16.52 32.86 3.41
CA PRO A 62 -16.60 32.28 2.08
C PRO A 62 -18.01 32.38 1.50
N ALA A 63 -18.09 32.73 0.22
CA ALA A 63 -19.34 32.72 -0.55
C ALA A 63 -19.94 31.31 -0.63
N ASP A 64 -21.22 31.19 -0.98
CA ASP A 64 -21.92 29.90 -1.04
C ASP A 64 -21.25 28.91 -2.00
N ASP A 65 -20.81 29.36 -3.17
CA ASP A 65 -20.08 28.51 -4.11
C ASP A 65 -18.72 28.06 -3.57
N GLN A 66 -18.01 28.93 -2.84
CA GLN A 66 -16.74 28.57 -2.20
C GLN A 66 -16.96 27.53 -1.10
N ARG A 67 -18.04 27.66 -0.31
CA ARG A 67 -18.44 26.68 0.69
C ARG A 67 -18.77 25.32 0.06
N ARG A 68 -19.45 25.32 -1.09
CA ARG A 68 -19.76 24.08 -1.83
C ARG A 68 -18.47 23.37 -2.27
N VAL A 69 -17.55 24.07 -2.93
CA VAL A 69 -16.28 23.48 -3.40
C VAL A 69 -15.44 22.95 -2.24
N LEU A 70 -15.34 23.67 -1.13
CA LEU A 70 -14.62 23.18 0.06
C LEU A 70 -15.26 21.93 0.66
N ALA A 71 -16.59 21.83 0.63
CA ALA A 71 -17.31 20.66 1.10
C ALA A 71 -17.07 19.45 0.20
N GLU A 72 -17.08 19.65 -1.13
CA GLU A 72 -16.75 18.60 -2.11
C GLU A 72 -15.31 18.11 -1.93
N LEU A 73 -14.34 19.02 -1.80
CA LEU A 73 -12.94 18.67 -1.51
C LEU A 73 -12.81 17.90 -0.19
N LYS A 74 -13.53 18.32 0.86
CA LYS A 74 -13.52 17.62 2.15
C LYS A 74 -14.08 16.21 2.02
N GLN A 75 -15.18 16.02 1.29
CA GLN A 75 -15.76 14.70 1.06
C GLN A 75 -14.82 13.81 0.25
N GLY A 76 -14.18 14.35 -0.80
CA GLY A 76 -13.17 13.62 -1.58
C GLY A 76 -11.98 13.17 -0.74
N ILE A 77 -11.46 14.06 0.12
CA ILE A 77 -10.38 13.75 1.07
C ILE A 77 -10.80 12.62 2.02
N GLN A 78 -11.99 12.73 2.63
CA GLN A 78 -12.49 11.71 3.56
C GLN A 78 -12.71 10.34 2.88
N GLY A 79 -13.25 10.35 1.66
CA GLY A 79 -13.41 9.14 0.86
C GLY A 79 -12.07 8.49 0.51
N GLY A 80 -11.10 9.28 0.05
CA GLY A 80 -9.77 8.79 -0.27
C GLY A 80 -9.00 8.28 0.94
N GLU A 81 -9.15 8.90 2.12
CA GLU A 81 -8.57 8.41 3.38
C GLU A 81 -9.19 7.06 3.80
N ALA A 82 -10.51 6.91 3.66
CA ALA A 82 -11.18 5.66 3.97
C ALA A 82 -10.74 4.53 3.03
N GLU A 83 -10.68 4.78 1.71
CA GLU A 83 -10.19 3.81 0.74
C GLU A 83 -8.71 3.48 0.96
N LEU A 84 -7.88 4.46 1.32
CA LEU A 84 -6.48 4.23 1.66
C LEU A 84 -6.34 3.28 2.85
N SER A 85 -7.12 3.50 3.90
CA SER A 85 -7.12 2.62 5.09
C SER A 85 -7.55 1.19 4.74
N VAL A 86 -8.50 1.01 3.82
CA VAL A 86 -8.91 -0.31 3.34
C VAL A 86 -7.78 -0.98 2.57
N LEU A 87 -7.12 -0.26 1.67
CA LEU A 87 -5.99 -0.80 0.89
C LEU A 87 -4.81 -1.18 1.78
N GLU A 88 -4.48 -0.35 2.79
CA GLU A 88 -3.44 -0.65 3.77
C GLU A 88 -3.76 -1.93 4.55
N ALA A 89 -4.99 -2.09 5.03
CA ALA A 89 -5.41 -3.30 5.72
C ALA A 89 -5.36 -4.55 4.81
N GLN A 90 -5.74 -4.42 3.54
CA GLN A 90 -5.64 -5.51 2.57
C GLN A 90 -4.19 -5.90 2.29
N ILE A 91 -3.28 -4.92 2.18
CA ILE A 91 -1.85 -5.17 2.03
C ILE A 91 -1.30 -5.91 3.26
N ASP A 92 -1.66 -5.46 4.46
CA ASP A 92 -1.20 -6.09 5.71
C ASP A 92 -1.71 -7.54 5.83
N ASP A 93 -2.95 -7.81 5.46
CA ASP A 93 -3.51 -9.15 5.41
C ASP A 93 -2.76 -10.04 4.39
N LEU A 94 -2.51 -9.52 3.18
CA LEU A 94 -1.78 -10.26 2.15
C LEU A 94 -0.33 -10.56 2.56
N LEU A 95 0.32 -9.64 3.29
CA LEU A 95 1.67 -9.83 3.82
C LEU A 95 1.77 -10.97 4.84
N LEU A 96 0.66 -11.38 5.48
CA LEU A 96 0.63 -12.55 6.36
C LEU A 96 0.79 -13.87 5.58
N TYR A 97 0.41 -13.90 4.31
CA TYR A 97 0.55 -15.07 3.44
C TYR A 97 1.91 -15.16 2.77
N VAL A 98 2.79 -14.16 2.95
CA VAL A 98 4.13 -14.19 2.36
C VAL A 98 5.09 -14.97 3.26
N PRO A 99 5.61 -16.13 2.82
CA PRO A 99 6.54 -16.91 3.61
C PRO A 99 7.86 -16.15 3.79
N ASN A 100 8.47 -16.25 4.97
CA ASN A 100 9.82 -15.71 5.17
C ASN A 100 10.81 -16.36 4.17
N PRO A 101 11.77 -15.60 3.60
CA PRO A 101 12.77 -16.19 2.72
C PRO A 101 13.61 -17.22 3.49
N PRO A 102 14.08 -18.29 2.84
CA PRO A 102 15.04 -19.20 3.45
C PRO A 102 16.33 -18.45 3.83
N HIS A 103 16.92 -18.80 4.97
CA HIS A 103 18.21 -18.23 5.35
C HIS A 103 19.29 -18.71 4.37
N GLU A 104 20.27 -17.87 4.03
CA GLU A 104 21.34 -18.14 3.05
C GLU A 104 22.15 -19.41 3.35
N SER A 105 22.12 -19.87 4.61
CA SER A 105 22.78 -21.09 5.08
C SER A 105 21.93 -22.36 4.94
N VAL A 106 20.69 -22.27 4.47
CA VAL A 106 19.80 -23.44 4.33
C VAL A 106 20.06 -24.08 2.96
N PRO A 107 20.56 -25.32 2.92
CA PRO A 107 20.76 -26.02 1.65
C PRO A 107 19.42 -26.14 0.91
N GLN A 108 19.44 -25.95 -0.42
CA GLN A 108 18.27 -26.16 -1.28
C GLN A 108 17.98 -27.66 -1.35
N GLY A 109 17.23 -28.18 -0.38
CA GLY A 109 16.79 -29.58 -0.32
C GLY A 109 15.35 -29.72 -0.80
N SER A 110 15.09 -30.73 -1.63
CA SER A 110 13.76 -30.94 -2.26
C SER A 110 12.86 -31.89 -1.47
N GLY A 111 13.26 -32.26 -0.24
CA GLY A 111 12.51 -33.19 0.61
C GLY A 111 13.28 -33.59 1.87
N GLU A 112 12.64 -34.44 2.69
CA GLU A 112 13.18 -34.95 3.97
C GLU A 112 14.53 -35.68 3.84
N ALA A 113 14.89 -36.12 2.63
CA ALA A 113 16.13 -36.83 2.33
C ALA A 113 17.40 -35.94 2.37
N ASP A 114 17.25 -34.61 2.36
CA ASP A 114 18.36 -33.65 2.37
C ASP A 114 18.53 -32.93 3.73
N ASN A 115 17.85 -33.39 4.79
CA ASN A 115 18.05 -32.87 6.14
C ASN A 115 19.42 -33.33 6.67
N VAL A 116 20.28 -32.38 7.06
CA VAL A 116 21.54 -32.62 7.79
C VAL A 116 21.34 -32.32 9.27
#